data_AF-A0A940PZ04-F1
#
_entry.id   AF-A0A940PZ04-F1
#
_cell.length_a   1.000
_cell.length_b   1.000
_cell.length_c   1.000
_cell.angle_alpha   90.00
_cell.angle_beta   90.00
_cell.angle_gamma   90.00
#
_symmetry.space_group_name_H-M   'P 1'
#
loop_
_entity.id
_entity.type
_entity.pdbx_description
1 polymer ?
#
loop_
_entity_poly.entity_id
_entity_poly.type
_entity_poly.pdbx_seq_one_letter_code
_entity_poly.pdbx_strand_id
1 'polypeptide(L)'
;MFSSYTIACMLICAILCTAIPIGAMIIFKVKNKEVKLSSFFIGGGVFIIFALILEQLLHSVMLPVVSGSTAAYVIYGTLAAGVFEESGRFITFKTVLKKADRKNAVMFGLGHGGTEAIILVGLTMFSYAAT
;
A
#
# COMPACT_ATOMS: atom_id res chain seq x y z
N MET A 1 -0.34 -23.73 -16.45
CA MET A 1 -0.47 -22.58 -17.37
C MET A 1 -1.87 -21.99 -17.20
N PHE A 2 -1.97 -20.67 -17.05
CA PHE A 2 -3.25 -19.98 -16.95
C PHE A 2 -3.96 -19.90 -18.31
N SER A 3 -5.28 -19.74 -18.29
CA SER A 3 -6.04 -19.50 -19.52
C SER A 3 -5.74 -18.11 -20.08
N SER A 4 -5.90 -17.92 -21.40
CA SER A 4 -5.71 -16.60 -22.03
C SER A 4 -6.60 -15.50 -21.42
N TYR A 5 -7.82 -15.86 -21.02
CA TYR A 5 -8.73 -14.94 -20.32
C TYR A 5 -8.19 -14.53 -18.95
N THR A 6 -7.65 -15.48 -18.18
CA THR A 6 -7.04 -15.20 -16.88
C THR A 6 -5.84 -14.27 -17.00
N ILE A 7 -4.96 -14.52 -17.99
CA ILE A 7 -3.78 -13.67 -18.26
C ILE A 7 -4.23 -12.25 -18.62
N ALA A 8 -5.26 -12.11 -19.48
CA ALA A 8 -5.81 -10.81 -19.82
C ALA A 8 -6.35 -10.06 -18.59
N CYS A 9 -7.10 -10.74 -17.72
CA CYS A 9 -7.59 -10.14 -16.46
C CYS A 9 -6.44 -9.72 -15.53
N MET A 10 -5.40 -10.54 -15.37
CA MET A 10 -4.23 -10.19 -14.56
C MET A 10 -3.52 -8.95 -15.08
N LEU A 11 -3.32 -8.85 -16.40
CA LEU A 11 -2.71 -7.67 -17.02
C LEU A 11 -3.58 -6.41 -16.85
N ILE A 12 -4.90 -6.54 -17.02
CA ILE A 12 -5.83 -5.43 -16.78
C ILE A 12 -5.75 -4.97 -15.32
N CYS A 13 -5.78 -5.90 -14.36
CA CYS A 13 -5.63 -5.57 -12.94
C CYS A 13 -4.29 -4.89 -12.66
N ALA A 14 -3.19 -5.39 -13.21
CA ALA A 14 -1.86 -4.81 -13.04
C ALA A 14 -1.81 -3.35 -13.54
N ILE A 15 -2.37 -3.12 -14.73
CA ILE A 15 -2.46 -1.78 -15.34
C ILE A 15 -3.33 -0.87 -14.47
N LEU A 16 -4.52 -1.31 -14.04
CA LEU A 16 -5.43 -0.48 -13.25
C LEU A 16 -4.83 -0.11 -11.89
N CYS A 17 -4.25 -1.08 -11.17
CA CYS A 17 -3.60 -0.85 -9.89
C CYS A 17 -2.39 0.08 -9.98
N THR A 18 -1.80 0.24 -11.17
CA THR A 18 -0.68 1.17 -11.40
C THR A 18 -1.15 2.52 -11.92
N ALA A 19 -2.04 2.53 -12.91
CA ALA A 19 -2.50 3.74 -13.56
C ALA A 19 -3.41 4.58 -12.67
N ILE A 20 -4.28 3.96 -11.85
CA ILE A 20 -5.22 4.70 -11.00
C ILE A 20 -4.47 5.55 -9.95
N PRO A 21 -3.51 5.02 -9.17
CA PRO A 21 -2.77 5.83 -8.21
C PRO A 21 -1.96 6.96 -8.87
N ILE A 22 -1.26 6.67 -9.97
CA ILE A 22 -0.46 7.66 -10.69
C ILE A 22 -1.37 8.77 -11.26
N GLY A 23 -2.47 8.37 -11.91
CA GLY A 23 -3.47 9.30 -12.45
C GLY A 23 -4.11 10.15 -11.36
N ALA A 24 -4.52 9.54 -10.24
CA ALA A 24 -5.08 10.25 -9.09
C ALA A 24 -4.09 11.27 -8.51
N MET A 25 -2.82 10.90 -8.36
CA MET A 25 -1.76 11.80 -7.92
C MET A 25 -1.58 12.99 -8.85
N ILE A 26 -1.48 12.76 -10.17
CA ILE A 26 -1.33 13.82 -11.18
C ILE A 26 -2.55 14.74 -11.16
N ILE A 27 -3.77 14.19 -11.26
CA ILE A 27 -5.01 14.96 -11.30
C ILE A 27 -5.16 15.79 -10.02
N PHE A 28 -4.90 15.20 -8.86
CA PHE A 28 -5.04 15.89 -7.58
C PHE A 28 -4.00 17.02 -7.44
N LYS A 29 -2.76 16.80 -7.90
CA LYS A 29 -1.70 17.82 -7.91
C LYS A 29 -2.01 18.97 -8.89
N VAL A 30 -2.53 18.67 -10.08
CA VAL A 30 -2.91 19.70 -11.06
C VAL A 30 -4.06 20.56 -10.55
N LYS A 31 -5.06 19.94 -9.90
CA LYS A 31 -6.20 20.64 -9.30
C LYS A 31 -5.85 21.45 -8.04
N ASN A 32 -4.80 21.06 -7.31
CA ASN A 32 -4.38 21.70 -6.06
C ASN A 32 -2.88 21.97 -6.09
N LYS A 33 -2.48 23.08 -6.74
CA LYS A 33 -1.06 23.41 -6.97
C LYS A 33 -0.26 23.57 -5.68
N GLU A 34 -0.91 23.96 -4.59
CA GLU A 34 -0.36 24.14 -3.24
C GLU A 34 0.03 22.83 -2.54
N VAL A 35 -0.50 21.69 -3.00
CA VAL A 35 -0.23 20.38 -2.39
C VAL A 35 1.19 19.94 -2.69
N LYS A 36 1.93 19.51 -1.68
CA LYS A 36 3.31 19.07 -1.84
C LYS A 36 3.34 17.64 -2.37
N LEU A 37 4.05 17.43 -3.47
CA LEU A 37 4.27 16.08 -4.01
C LEU A 37 5.10 15.22 -3.05
N SER A 38 5.92 15.84 -2.20
CA SER A 38 6.63 15.14 -1.13
C SER A 38 5.69 14.36 -0.21
N SER A 39 4.46 14.83 0.02
CA SER A 39 3.47 14.13 0.85
C SER A 39 3.13 12.75 0.28
N PHE A 40 3.06 12.62 -1.05
CA PHE A 40 2.83 11.34 -1.74
C PHE A 40 3.97 10.36 -1.47
N PHE A 41 5.22 10.80 -1.68
CA PHE A 41 6.39 9.94 -1.45
C PHE A 41 6.59 9.58 0.03
N ILE A 42 6.25 10.49 0.95
CA ILE A 42 6.22 10.19 2.38
C ILE A 42 5.19 9.08 2.66
N GLY A 43 3.99 9.18 2.07
CA GLY A 43 2.96 8.13 2.16
C GLY A 43 3.46 6.76 1.73
N GLY A 44 4.04 6.68 0.53
CA GLY A 44 4.61 5.45 0.01
C GLY A 44 5.77 4.91 0.84
N GLY A 45 6.67 5.78 1.28
CA GLY A 45 7.79 5.40 2.16
C GLY A 45 7.31 4.82 3.50
N VAL A 46 6.26 5.39 4.09
CA VAL A 46 5.66 4.88 5.34
C VAL A 46 5.07 3.50 5.13
N PHE A 47 4.37 3.26 4.02
CA PHE A 47 3.85 1.93 3.69
C PHE A 47 4.98 0.91 3.56
N ILE A 48 6.05 1.25 2.82
CA ILE A 48 7.20 0.35 2.66
C ILE A 48 7.84 0.02 4.02
N ILE A 49 8.08 1.02 4.85
CA ILE A 49 8.76 0.79 6.15
C ILE A 49 7.87 -0.02 7.10
N PHE A 50 6.60 0.35 7.24
CA PHE A 50 5.74 -0.27 8.25
C PHE A 50 5.15 -1.60 7.80
N ALA A 51 4.60 -1.69 6.58
CA ALA A 51 3.92 -2.89 6.10
C ALA A 51 4.86 -3.87 5.37
N LEU A 52 5.80 -3.39 4.54
CA LEU A 52 6.69 -4.29 3.80
C LEU A 52 7.93 -4.71 4.58
N ILE A 53 8.33 -3.98 5.62
CA ILE A 53 9.51 -4.30 6.43
C ILE A 53 9.10 -4.72 7.84
N LEU A 54 8.57 -3.80 8.66
CA LEU A 54 8.34 -4.08 10.09
C LEU A 54 7.30 -5.17 10.32
N GLU A 55 6.18 -5.13 9.59
CA GLU A 55 5.16 -6.18 9.66
C GLU A 55 5.69 -7.53 9.18
N GLN A 56 6.48 -7.56 8.10
CA GLN A 56 7.11 -8.80 7.62
C GLN A 56 8.11 -9.40 8.62
N LEU A 57 8.82 -8.55 9.37
CA LEU A 57 9.66 -9.00 10.48
C LEU A 57 8.80 -9.64 11.59
N LEU A 58 7.64 -9.07 11.93
CA LEU A 58 6.73 -9.71 12.88
C LEU A 58 6.22 -11.06 12.34
N HIS A 59 5.82 -11.12 11.07
CA HIS A 59 5.37 -12.35 10.43
C HIS A 59 6.43 -13.45 10.47
N SER A 60 7.71 -13.11 10.30
CA SER A 60 8.82 -14.08 10.36
C SER A 60 8.87 -14.86 11.68
N VAL A 61 8.38 -14.27 12.76
CA VAL A 61 8.35 -14.88 14.11
C VAL A 61 6.98 -15.48 14.41
N MET A 62 5.89 -14.79 14.05
CA MET A 62 4.55 -15.15 14.49
C MET A 62 3.87 -16.19 13.61
N LEU A 63 4.19 -16.25 12.31
CA LEU A 63 3.53 -17.19 11.40
C LEU A 63 3.63 -18.65 11.84
N PRO A 64 4.79 -19.18 12.29
CA PRO A 64 4.87 -20.55 12.81
C PRO A 64 3.94 -20.83 13.99
N VAL A 65 3.61 -19.81 14.79
CA VAL A 65 2.75 -19.93 15.99
C VAL A 65 1.27 -19.92 15.61
N VAL A 66 0.87 -19.08 14.65
CA VAL A 66 -0.55 -18.87 14.32
C VAL A 66 -1.04 -19.72 13.14
N SER A 67 -0.14 -20.34 12.36
CA SER A 67 -0.51 -21.09 11.14
C SER A 67 -1.25 -22.40 11.40
N GLY A 68 -1.26 -22.91 12.63
CA GLY A 68 -1.98 -24.13 13.00
C GLY A 68 -3.51 -23.98 13.03
N SER A 69 -4.04 -22.76 12.98
CA SER A 69 -5.48 -22.48 12.97
C SER A 69 -5.79 -21.33 12.02
N THR A 70 -6.66 -21.56 11.04
CA THR A 70 -7.12 -20.53 10.09
C THR A 70 -7.70 -19.31 10.81
N ALA A 71 -8.48 -19.54 11.89
CA ALA A 71 -9.05 -18.45 12.67
C ALA A 71 -7.96 -17.61 13.36
N ALA A 72 -6.97 -18.26 13.97
CA ALA A 72 -5.86 -17.57 14.61
C ALA A 72 -5.02 -16.79 13.58
N TYR A 73 -4.72 -17.39 12.44
CA TYR A 73 -3.99 -16.75 11.34
C TYR A 73 -4.69 -15.48 10.83
N VAL A 74 -6.00 -15.55 10.57
CA VAL A 74 -6.78 -14.40 10.05
C VAL A 74 -6.89 -13.29 11.09
N ILE A 75 -7.20 -13.62 12.34
CA ILE A 75 -7.30 -12.64 13.42
C ILE A 75 -5.95 -11.94 13.64
N TYR A 76 -4.86 -12.73 13.71
CA TYR A 76 -3.52 -12.18 13.83
C TYR A 76 -3.15 -11.29 12.63
N GLY A 77 -3.34 -11.76 11.40
CA GLY A 77 -2.94 -11.02 10.19
C GLY A 77 -3.66 -9.68 10.08
N THR A 78 -4.97 -9.66 10.32
CA THR A 78 -5.77 -8.42 10.28
C THR A 78 -5.38 -7.44 11.38
N LEU A 79 -5.10 -7.92 12.59
CA LEU A 79 -4.62 -7.07 13.69
C LEU A 79 -3.21 -6.54 13.43
N ALA A 80 -2.30 -7.38 12.93
CA ALA A 80 -0.93 -6.99 12.60
C ALA A 80 -0.92 -5.89 11.54
N ALA A 81 -1.60 -6.11 10.41
CA ALA A 81 -1.73 -5.12 9.35
C ALA A 81 -2.30 -3.79 9.88
N GLY A 82 -3.40 -3.84 10.64
CA GLY A 82 -4.03 -2.65 11.22
C GLY A 82 -3.11 -1.90 12.18
N VAL A 83 -2.36 -2.60 13.04
CA VAL A 83 -1.43 -1.98 13.99
C VAL A 83 -0.27 -1.32 13.26
N PHE A 84 0.38 -1.99 12.30
CA PHE A 84 1.54 -1.44 11.61
C PHE A 84 1.17 -0.27 10.70
N GLU A 85 0.13 -0.42 9.88
CA GLU A 85 -0.30 0.65 9.00
C GLU A 85 -0.72 1.91 9.78
N GLU A 86 -1.59 1.76 10.78
CA GLU A 86 -2.10 2.91 11.51
C GLU A 86 -1.01 3.54 12.41
N SER A 87 -0.10 2.74 12.97
CA SER A 87 1.06 3.29 13.70
C SER A 87 1.96 4.13 12.80
N GLY A 88 2.24 3.66 11.57
CA GLY A 88 3.04 4.40 10.60
C GLY A 88 2.37 5.72 10.21
N ARG A 89 1.06 5.70 9.94
CA ARG A 89 0.27 6.91 9.66
C ARG A 89 0.26 7.86 10.84
N PHE A 90 -0.02 7.37 12.04
CA PHE A 90 -0.06 8.15 13.28
C PHE A 90 1.28 8.85 13.55
N ILE A 91 2.40 8.12 13.50
CA ILE A 91 3.74 8.67 13.72
C ILE A 91 4.02 9.78 12.69
N THR A 92 3.68 9.53 11.42
CA THR A 92 3.93 10.49 10.34
C THR A 92 3.12 11.77 10.51
N PHE A 93 1.82 11.66 10.82
CA PHE A 93 0.98 12.84 11.06
C PHE A 93 1.38 13.59 12.32
N LYS A 94 1.89 12.90 13.34
CA LYS A 94 2.38 13.53 14.57
C LYS A 94 3.73 14.23 14.41
N THR A 95 4.58 13.76 13.49
CA THR A 95 5.96 14.23 13.33
C THR A 95 6.20 14.97 12.02
N VAL A 96 6.28 14.25 10.90
CA VAL A 96 6.67 14.77 9.57
C VAL A 96 5.61 15.70 8.98
N LEU A 97 4.33 15.31 9.08
CA LEU A 97 3.19 16.04 8.52
C LEU A 97 2.40 16.82 9.58
N LYS A 98 3.01 17.14 10.72
CA LYS A 98 2.36 17.84 11.85
C LYS A 98 1.66 19.15 11.46
N LYS A 99 2.19 19.87 10.48
CA LYS A 99 1.65 21.15 9.98
C LYS A 99 1.01 21.00 8.58
N ALA A 100 0.79 19.77 8.13
CA ALA A 100 0.18 19.53 6.83
C ALA A 100 -1.30 19.93 6.85
N ASP A 101 -1.77 20.52 5.75
CA ASP A 101 -3.19 20.77 5.54
C ASP A 101 -3.91 19.48 5.12
N ARG A 102 -5.25 19.53 5.11
CA ARG A 102 -6.09 18.38 4.72
C ARG A 102 -5.75 17.88 3.31
N LYS A 103 -5.36 18.76 2.39
CA LYS A 103 -5.02 18.38 1.02
C LYS A 103 -3.69 17.63 0.95
N ASN A 104 -2.68 18.03 1.73
CA ASN A 104 -1.45 17.25 1.86
C ASN A 104 -1.70 15.89 2.54
N ALA A 105 -2.64 15.80 3.48
CA ALA A 105 -3.05 14.51 4.05
C ALA A 105 -3.71 13.58 3.00
N VAL A 106 -4.54 14.13 2.11
CA VAL A 106 -5.09 13.36 0.96
C VAL A 106 -3.98 12.88 0.03
N MET A 107 -3.02 13.75 -0.30
CA MET A 107 -1.87 13.36 -1.14
C MET A 107 -1.01 12.29 -0.49
N PHE A 108 -0.83 12.35 0.83
CA PHE A 108 -0.19 11.29 1.61
C PHE A 108 -0.97 9.98 1.50
N GLY A 109 -2.29 10.00 1.65
CA GLY A 109 -3.14 8.82 1.49
C GLY A 109 -3.05 8.19 0.09
N LEU A 110 -3.05 9.04 -0.96
CA LEU A 110 -2.83 8.60 -2.34
C LEU A 110 -1.46 7.94 -2.51
N GLY A 111 -0.43 8.46 -1.84
CA GLY A 111 0.90 7.87 -1.84
C GLY A 111 0.96 6.52 -1.13
N HIS A 112 0.36 6.44 0.05
CA HIS A 112 0.37 5.23 0.87
C HIS A 112 -0.41 4.09 0.22
N GLY A 113 -1.71 4.28 -0.01
CA GLY A 113 -2.56 3.26 -0.65
C GLY A 113 -2.22 3.05 -2.13
N GLY A 114 -1.69 4.08 -2.80
CA GLY A 114 -1.18 3.93 -4.15
C GLY A 114 0.03 3.01 -4.25
N THR A 115 0.97 3.14 -3.30
CA THR A 115 2.15 2.28 -3.22
C THR A 115 1.75 0.84 -2.90
N GLU A 116 0.81 0.66 -1.97
CA GLU A 116 0.21 -0.64 -1.66
C GLU A 116 -0.39 -1.29 -2.91
N ALA A 117 -1.26 -0.58 -3.62
CA ALA A 117 -1.91 -1.09 -4.84
C ALA A 117 -0.89 -1.45 -5.93
N ILE A 118 0.13 -0.62 -6.15
CA ILE A 118 1.17 -0.86 -7.15
C ILE A 118 2.00 -2.10 -6.77
N ILE A 119 2.51 -2.15 -5.53
CA ILE A 119 3.47 -3.19 -5.14
C ILE A 119 2.77 -4.51 -4.86
N LEU A 120 1.74 -4.52 -4.02
CA LEU A 120 1.11 -5.78 -3.59
C LEU A 120 0.25 -6.40 -4.69
N VAL A 121 -0.46 -5.58 -5.47
CA VAL A 121 -1.39 -6.09 -6.49
C VAL A 121 -0.80 -5.94 -7.88
N GLY A 122 -0.35 -4.73 -8.24
CA GLY A 122 0.15 -4.42 -9.57
C GLY A 122 1.30 -5.33 -10.03
N LEU A 123 2.38 -5.34 -9.26
CA LEU A 123 3.57 -6.14 -9.55
C LEU A 123 3.27 -7.64 -9.45
N THR A 124 2.50 -8.07 -8.45
CA THR A 124 2.13 -9.49 -8.28
C THR A 124 1.34 -10.02 -9.46
N MET A 125 0.30 -9.29 -9.90
CA MET A 125 -0.51 -9.69 -11.06
C MET A 125 0.31 -9.69 -12.35
N PHE A 126 1.21 -8.71 -12.52
CA PHE A 126 2.12 -8.69 -13.66
C PHE A 126 3.05 -9.91 -13.65
N SER A 127 3.63 -10.24 -12.50
CA SER A 127 4.50 -11.42 -12.35
C SER A 127 3.77 -12.72 -12.68
N TYR A 128 2.53 -12.88 -12.22
CA TYR A 128 1.72 -14.07 -12.54
C TYR A 128 1.32 -14.16 -14.00
N ALA A 129 1.10 -13.03 -14.68
CA ALA A 129 0.80 -13.03 -16.11
C ALA A 129 2.03 -13.37 -16.99
N ALA A 130 3.24 -13.11 -16.48
CA ALA A 130 4.50 -13.31 -17.21
C ALA A 130 5.10 -14.72 -17.04
N THR A 131 4.52 -15.56 -16.17
CA THR A 131 5.02 -16.91 -15.84
C THR A 131 4.02 -17.98 -16.29
#